data_AF-A0A957I361-F1
#
_entry.id   AF-A0A957I361-F1
#
_cell.length_a   1.000
_cell.length_b   1.000
_cell.length_c   1.000
_cell.angle_alpha   90.00
_cell.angle_beta   90.00
_cell.angle_gamma   90.00
#
_symmetry.space_group_name_H-M   'P 1'
#
loop_
_entity.id
_entity.type
_entity.pdbx_description
1 polymer ?
#
loop_
_entity_poly.entity_id
_entity_poly.type
_entity_poly.pdbx_seq_one_letter_code
_entity_poly.pdbx_strand_id
1 'polypeptide(L)'
;MDTNLDFDYTFQLELADGGVVEGGSTIELEVETDENDELDSYDAYMIALETIMEQLYENDEDFDLDALPNLTITIENMRLS
;
A
#
# COMPACT_ATOMS: atom_id res chain seq x y z
N MET A 1 6.51 -11.09 -18.67
CA MET A 1 7.10 -12.03 -17.68
C MET A 1 6.47 -11.68 -16.35
N ASP A 2 6.05 -12.66 -15.56
CA ASP A 2 5.36 -12.38 -14.31
C ASP A 2 6.41 -12.11 -13.23
N THR A 3 6.28 -10.99 -12.53
CA THR A 3 7.14 -10.62 -11.40
C THR A 3 6.29 -10.63 -10.14
N ASN A 4 6.78 -11.28 -9.09
CA ASN A 4 6.09 -11.25 -7.80
C ASN A 4 6.63 -10.09 -6.96
N LEU A 5 5.70 -9.32 -6.39
CA LEU A 5 5.94 -8.23 -5.48
C LEU A 5 5.41 -8.61 -4.10
N ASP A 6 6.30 -8.74 -3.14
CA ASP A 6 5.99 -9.01 -1.72
C ASP A 6 6.43 -7.81 -0.89
N PHE A 7 5.50 -7.25 -0.10
CA PHE A 7 5.81 -6.17 0.83
C PHE A 7 4.97 -6.22 2.10
N ASP A 8 5.56 -5.70 3.16
CA ASP A 8 4.86 -5.38 4.39
C ASP A 8 4.48 -3.90 4.37
N TYR A 9 3.34 -3.56 4.95
CA TYR A 9 3.01 -2.17 5.21
C TYR A 9 2.43 -1.97 6.59
N THR A 10 2.72 -0.79 7.13
CA THR A 10 2.06 -0.26 8.31
C THR A 10 1.41 1.07 7.94
N PHE A 11 0.27 1.37 8.54
CA PHE A 11 -0.36 2.66 8.42
C PHE A 11 -0.65 3.23 9.81
N GLN A 12 -0.49 4.54 9.92
CA GLN A 12 -0.85 5.32 11.08
C GLN A 12 -1.82 6.40 10.66
N LEU A 13 -2.93 6.48 11.38
CA LEU A 13 -4.01 7.40 11.13
C LEU A 13 -4.23 8.30 12.34
N GLU A 14 -4.05 9.61 12.15
CA GLU A 14 -4.38 10.60 13.16
C GLU A 14 -5.82 11.09 12.96
N LEU A 15 -6.65 10.92 13.98
CA LEU A 15 -8.03 11.36 14.01
C LEU A 15 -8.12 12.82 14.42
N ALA A 16 -9.21 13.49 14.02
CA ALA A 16 -9.45 14.90 14.32
C ALA A 16 -9.55 15.22 15.83
N ASP A 17 -9.79 14.22 16.68
CA ASP A 17 -9.81 14.34 18.14
C ASP A 17 -8.43 14.11 18.80
N GLY A 18 -7.39 13.87 18.00
CA GLY A 18 -6.04 13.54 18.45
C GLY A 18 -5.82 12.07 18.78
N GLY A 19 -6.82 11.21 18.53
CA GLY A 19 -6.64 9.76 18.58
C GLY A 19 -5.72 9.26 17.46
N VAL A 20 -5.02 8.16 17.71
CA VAL A 20 -4.19 7.49 16.70
C VAL A 20 -4.68 6.06 16.53
N VAL A 21 -4.93 5.67 15.28
CA VAL A 21 -5.21 4.28 14.90
C VAL A 21 -4.02 3.76 14.10
N GLU A 22 -3.52 2.59 14.48
CA GLU A 22 -2.43 1.92 13.79
C GLU A 22 -2.92 0.59 13.24
N GLY A 23 -2.47 0.26 12.03
CA GLY A 23 -2.73 -1.03 11.41
C GLY A 23 -1.62 -1.39 10.44
N GLY A 24 -1.78 -2.52 9.76
CA GLY A 24 -0.81 -3.00 8.80
C GLY A 24 -1.11 -4.44 8.40
N SER A 25 -0.54 -4.84 7.27
CA SER A 25 -0.63 -6.20 6.75
C SER A 25 0.56 -6.50 5.83
N THR A 26 0.67 -7.75 5.42
CA THR A 26 1.57 -8.21 4.36
C THR A 26 0.74 -8.42 3.09
N ILE A 27 1.26 -7.99 1.94
CA ILE A 27 0.63 -8.15 0.64
C ILE A 27 1.60 -8.87 -0.30
N GLU A 28 1.09 -9.93 -0.94
CA GLU A 28 1.74 -10.65 -2.03
C GLU A 28 0.95 -10.38 -3.32
N LEU A 29 1.60 -9.78 -4.32
CA LEU A 29 1.01 -9.38 -5.61
C LEU A 29 1.78 -10.01 -6.77
N GLU A 30 1.06 -10.51 -7.75
CA GLU A 30 1.61 -10.88 -9.06
C GLU A 30 1.42 -9.70 -10.01
N VAL A 31 2.53 -9.17 -10.53
CA VAL A 31 2.53 -8.03 -11.45
C VAL A 31 2.97 -8.49 -12.82
N GLU A 32 2.11 -8.30 -13.82
CA GLU A 32 2.48 -8.52 -15.22
C GLU A 32 3.41 -7.40 -15.68
N THR A 33 4.65 -7.77 -16.03
CA THR A 33 5.62 -6.85 -16.64
C THR A 33 5.74 -7.18 -18.13
N ASP A 34 5.77 -6.13 -18.95
CA ASP A 34 5.99 -6.30 -20.38
C ASP A 34 7.42 -6.82 -20.62
N GLU A 35 7.64 -7.55 -21.71
CA GLU A 35 8.88 -8.30 -21.93
C GLU A 35 10.15 -7.43 -22.04
N ASN A 36 9.97 -6.10 -22.13
CA ASN A 36 11.02 -5.10 -22.24
C ASN A 36 11.01 -4.07 -21.08
N ASP A 37 10.02 -4.09 -20.19
CA ASP A 37 9.94 -3.21 -19.03
C ASP A 37 10.30 -4.01 -17.77
N GLU A 38 11.45 -3.71 -17.20
CA GLU A 38 11.78 -4.18 -15.84
C GLU A 38 10.97 -3.34 -14.85
N LEU A 39 10.25 -4.00 -13.95
CA LEU A 39 9.64 -3.32 -12.81
C LEU A 39 10.75 -2.76 -11.93
N ASP A 40 10.90 -1.44 -11.90
CA ASP A 40 11.85 -0.82 -11.01
C ASP A 40 11.27 -0.65 -9.60
N SER A 41 12.11 -0.25 -8.65
CA SER A 41 11.69 -0.08 -7.25
C SER A 41 10.68 1.07 -7.06
N TYR A 42 10.65 2.05 -7.97
CA TYR A 42 9.72 3.17 -7.88
C TYR A 42 8.34 2.76 -8.36
N ASP A 43 8.25 2.06 -9.49
CA ASP A 43 7.00 1.51 -10.01
C ASP A 43 6.41 0.48 -9.04
N ALA A 44 7.25 -0.41 -8.49
CA ALA A 44 6.84 -1.33 -7.43
C ALA A 44 6.27 -0.61 -6.20
N TYR A 45 6.88 0.50 -5.79
CA TYR A 45 6.40 1.33 -4.68
C TYR A 45 5.04 1.98 -4.97
N MET A 46 4.84 2.48 -6.18
CA MET A 46 3.56 3.07 -6.60
C MET A 46 2.45 2.02 -6.62
N ILE A 47 2.71 0.85 -7.20
CA ILE A 47 1.76 -0.27 -7.21
C ILE A 47 1.41 -0.69 -5.79
N ALA A 48 2.41 -0.84 -4.92
CA ALA A 48 2.19 -1.18 -3.52
C ALA A 48 1.29 -0.16 -2.81
N LEU A 49 1.55 1.14 -2.99
CA LEU A 49 0.69 2.19 -2.44
C LEU A 49 -0.74 2.09 -2.98
N GLU A 50 -0.93 1.96 -4.28
CA GLU A 50 -2.27 1.84 -4.89
C GLU A 50 -3.04 0.65 -4.32
N THR A 51 -2.41 -0.52 -4.20
CA THR A 51 -3.06 -1.70 -3.62
C THR A 51 -3.39 -1.52 -2.14
N ILE A 52 -2.51 -0.91 -1.34
CA ILE A 52 -2.82 -0.62 0.07
C ILE A 52 -4.05 0.26 0.17
N MET A 53 -4.11 1.32 -0.65
CA MET A 53 -5.23 2.25 -0.65
C MET A 53 -6.54 1.55 -1.06
N GLU A 54 -6.50 0.70 -2.08
CA GLU A 54 -7.65 -0.10 -2.50
C GLU A 54 -8.15 -1.02 -1.39
N GLN A 55 -7.26 -1.74 -0.70
CA GLN A 55 -7.65 -2.59 0.43
C GLN A 55 -8.23 -1.80 1.60
N LEU A 56 -7.72 -0.59 1.88
CA LEU A 56 -8.28 0.26 2.93
C LEU A 56 -9.72 0.68 2.59
N TYR A 57 -9.99 1.04 1.33
CA TYR A 57 -11.33 1.36 0.84
C TYR A 57 -12.27 0.15 0.80
N GLU A 58 -11.79 -1.03 0.38
CA GLU A 58 -12.61 -2.24 0.31
C GLU A 58 -12.99 -2.77 1.70
N ASN A 59 -12.11 -2.62 2.70
CA ASN A 59 -12.38 -3.09 4.05
C ASN A 59 -13.34 -2.18 4.83
N ASP A 60 -13.49 -0.92 4.43
CA ASP A 60 -14.41 0.03 5.07
C ASP A 60 -14.94 1.03 4.03
N GLU A 61 -16.20 0.85 3.58
CA GLU A 61 -16.81 1.72 2.56
C GLU A 61 -16.94 3.18 3.02
N ASP A 62 -16.96 3.39 4.34
CA ASP A 62 -17.00 4.70 4.98
C ASP A 62 -15.59 5.27 5.24
N PHE A 63 -14.52 4.61 4.77
CA PHE A 63 -13.15 5.11 4.88
C PHE A 63 -12.94 6.34 4.00
N ASP A 64 -13.23 7.50 4.55
CA ASP A 64 -13.12 8.78 3.88
C ASP A 64 -11.73 9.40 4.10
N LEU A 65 -10.83 9.26 3.13
CA LEU A 65 -9.50 9.90 3.15
C LEU A 65 -9.56 11.41 3.36
N ASP A 66 -10.61 12.07 2.86
CA ASP A 66 -10.76 13.53 2.99
C ASP A 66 -11.13 13.93 4.43
N ALA A 67 -11.62 12.99 5.24
CA ALA A 67 -11.89 13.18 6.66
C ALA A 67 -10.64 12.96 7.55
N LEU A 68 -9.53 12.49 6.97
CA LEU A 68 -8.35 12.04 7.70
C LEU A 68 -7.22 13.08 7.58
N PRO A 69 -6.98 13.90 8.62
CA PRO A 69 -6.04 15.01 8.51
C PRO A 69 -4.60 14.56 8.26
N ASN A 70 -4.18 13.39 8.74
CA ASN A 70 -2.84 12.83 8.49
C ASN A 70 -2.89 11.29 8.40
N LEU A 71 -2.93 10.73 7.19
CA LEU A 71 -2.63 9.32 6.94
C LEU A 71 -1.15 9.18 6.55
N THR A 72 -0.42 8.36 7.29
CA THR A 72 0.96 7.98 6.95
C THR A 72 1.00 6.49 6.66
N ILE A 73 1.49 6.12 5.48
CA ILE A 73 1.75 4.73 5.09
C ILE A 73 3.25 4.53 4.99
N THR A 74 3.74 3.49 5.66
CA THR A 74 5.14 3.05 5.57
C THR A 74 5.17 1.68 4.95
N ILE A 75 5.87 1.56 3.82
CA ILE A 75 6.12 0.28 3.15
C ILE A 75 7.49 -0.20 3.59
N GLU A 76 7.53 -1.44 4.07
CA GLU A 76 8.71 -2.10 4.60
C GLU A 76 8.93 -3.43 3.90
N ASN A 77 10.18 -3.92 3.94
CA ASN A 77 10.54 -5.26 3.45
C ASN A 77 10.17 -5.57 1.98
N MET A 78 9.96 -4.56 1.13
CA MET A 78 9.62 -4.74 -0.28
C MET A 78 10.66 -5.57 -1.05
N ARG A 79 10.19 -6.60 -1.77
CA ARG A 79 11.01 -7.50 -2.58
C ARG A 79 10.35 -7.81 -3.92
N LEU A 80 11.19 -7.85 -4.94
CA LEU A 80 10.85 -8.29 -6.29
C LEU A 80 11.48 -9.68 -6.51
N SER A 81 10.69 -10.65 -6.95
CA SER A 81 11.14 -12.04 -7.16
C SER A 81 10.61 -12.68 -8.44
#